data_AF-A0A3D3FJF6-F1
#
_entry.id   AF-A0A3D3FJF6-F1
#
_cell.length_a   1.000
_cell.length_b   1.000
_cell.length_c   1.000
_cell.angle_alpha   90.00
_cell.angle_beta   90.00
_cell.angle_gamma   90.00
#
_symmetry.space_group_name_H-M   'P 1'
#
loop_
_entity.id
_entity.type
_entity.pdbx_description
1 polymer ?
#
loop_
_entity_poly.entity_id
_entity_poly.type
_entity_poly.pdbx_seq_one_letter_code
_entity_poly.pdbx_strand_id
1 'polypeptide(L)'
;MNEKQLKIQKLKKEKDAVILAHYYVTGDVQAIADYVGDSFYLSQVAEKVEAQKIVMCGVRFMGESAKILNPNKTVLLPAPNADCPMAHMATVEQIEKMRTQYDDLAVVCYVNSTAELKMHADVCVTSANALKIVKALPNHNIFFIPDENLGRFVAAQIPEKHFIFNDGFCPTHAFLTAKDVQAAKEKHPHAPVLVHPECRPEVTA
;
A
#
# COMPACT_ATOMS: atom_id res chain seq x y z
N MET A 1 -8.34 -29.40 7.78
CA MET A 1 -8.70 -28.16 8.49
C MET A 1 -8.80 -28.44 9.97
N ASN A 2 -8.28 -27.56 10.82
CA ASN A 2 -8.43 -27.66 12.28
C ASN A 2 -9.79 -27.08 12.75
N GLU A 3 -10.12 -27.27 14.04
CA GLU A 3 -11.39 -26.83 14.63
C GLU A 3 -11.64 -25.32 14.45
N LYS A 4 -10.60 -24.50 14.63
CA LYS A 4 -10.69 -23.03 14.45
C LYS A 4 -11.03 -22.67 13.01
N GLN A 5 -10.40 -23.32 12.03
CA GLN A 5 -10.66 -23.10 10.60
C GLN A 5 -12.10 -23.48 10.23
N LEU A 6 -12.61 -24.60 10.74
CA LEU A 6 -14.01 -25.00 10.53
C LEU A 6 -14.99 -23.98 11.11
N LYS A 7 -14.70 -23.47 12.31
CA LYS A 7 -15.51 -22.42 12.95
C LYS A 7 -15.51 -21.12 12.13
N ILE A 8 -14.35 -20.71 11.60
CA ILE A 8 -14.23 -19.52 10.73
C ILE A 8 -15.06 -19.70 9.47
N GLN A 9 -14.96 -20.85 8.78
CA GLN A 9 -15.74 -21.11 7.57
C GLN A 9 -17.26 -21.11 7.83
N LYS A 10 -17.68 -21.67 8.97
CA LYS A 10 -19.08 -21.63 9.40
C LYS A 10 -19.54 -20.19 9.63
N LEU A 11 -18.81 -19.41 10.43
CA LEU A 11 -19.15 -18.02 10.72
C LEU A 11 -19.15 -17.14 9.48
N LYS A 12 -18.23 -17.38 8.55
CA LYS A 12 -18.15 -16.64 7.29
C LYS A 12 -19.46 -16.74 6.50
N LYS A 13 -20.00 -17.96 6.38
CA LYS A 13 -21.30 -18.21 5.73
C LYS A 13 -22.46 -17.60 6.50
N GLU A 14 -22.52 -17.83 7.81
CA GLU A 14 -23.61 -17.32 8.68
C GLU A 14 -23.68 -15.79 8.73
N LYS A 15 -22.54 -15.12 8.58
CA LYS A 15 -22.42 -13.67 8.70
C LYS A 15 -22.40 -12.96 7.35
N ASP A 16 -22.49 -13.66 6.23
CA ASP A 16 -22.30 -13.11 4.90
C ASP A 16 -21.02 -12.27 4.83
N ALA A 17 -19.89 -12.93 5.09
CA ALA A 17 -18.58 -12.31 5.17
C ALA A 17 -17.63 -12.86 4.10
N VAL A 18 -16.67 -12.02 3.72
CA VAL A 18 -15.51 -12.38 2.91
C VAL A 18 -14.23 -12.02 3.66
N ILE A 19 -13.20 -12.85 3.57
CA ILE A 19 -11.89 -12.61 4.19
C ILE A 19 -10.90 -12.20 3.09
N LEU A 20 -10.36 -10.99 3.22
CA LEU A 20 -9.33 -10.44 2.35
C LEU A 20 -8.00 -10.44 3.12
N ALA A 21 -6.94 -11.03 2.59
CA ALA A 21 -5.66 -11.14 3.27
C ALA A 21 -4.50 -10.56 2.45
N HIS A 22 -3.71 -9.69 3.07
CA HIS A 22 -2.50 -9.18 2.45
C HIS A 22 -1.40 -10.26 2.40
N TYR A 23 -0.49 -10.21 1.42
CA TYR A 23 0.64 -11.16 1.32
C TYR A 23 1.52 -11.27 2.57
N TYR A 24 1.55 -10.24 3.42
CA TYR A 24 2.40 -10.19 4.62
C TYR A 24 1.75 -10.75 5.89
N VAL A 25 0.52 -11.24 5.83
CA VAL A 25 -0.05 -12.00 6.96
C VAL A 25 0.52 -13.41 7.01
N THR A 26 0.42 -14.08 8.17
CA THR A 26 0.92 -15.44 8.35
C THR A 26 0.22 -16.44 7.41
N GLY A 27 0.92 -17.53 7.06
CA GLY A 27 0.41 -18.55 6.15
C GLY A 27 -0.94 -19.15 6.57
N ASP A 28 -1.19 -19.32 7.87
CA ASP A 28 -2.46 -19.82 8.38
C ASP A 28 -3.64 -18.88 8.10
N VAL A 29 -3.40 -17.56 8.10
CA VAL A 29 -4.41 -16.55 7.75
C VAL A 29 -4.63 -16.50 6.25
N GLN A 30 -3.57 -16.62 5.44
CA GLN A 30 -3.71 -16.72 3.99
C GLN A 30 -4.51 -17.96 3.59
N ALA A 31 -4.25 -19.11 4.24
CA ALA A 31 -4.91 -20.38 3.93
C ALA A 31 -6.43 -20.39 4.19
N ILE A 32 -6.95 -19.47 5.01
CA ILE A 32 -8.39 -19.36 5.29
C ILE A 32 -9.08 -18.20 4.56
N ALA A 33 -8.29 -17.31 3.93
CA ALA A 33 -8.80 -16.16 3.20
C ALA A 33 -9.51 -16.58 1.91
N ASP A 34 -10.49 -15.79 1.48
CA ASP A 34 -11.15 -15.96 0.18
C ASP A 34 -10.30 -15.37 -0.94
N TYR A 35 -9.58 -14.29 -0.63
CA TYR A 35 -8.71 -13.59 -1.56
C TYR A 35 -7.41 -13.21 -0.86
N VAL A 36 -6.29 -13.46 -1.53
CA VAL A 36 -4.95 -13.10 -1.07
C VAL A 36 -4.28 -12.23 -2.12
N GLY A 37 -3.74 -11.07 -1.74
CA GLY A 37 -3.08 -10.19 -2.70
C GLY A 37 -2.37 -8.99 -2.12
N ASP A 38 -1.89 -8.13 -3.01
CA ASP A 38 -1.32 -6.83 -2.69
C ASP A 38 -2.42 -5.79 -2.41
N SER A 39 -2.02 -4.58 -2.02
CA SER A 39 -2.96 -3.50 -1.73
C SER A 39 -3.87 -3.15 -2.91
N PHE A 40 -3.36 -3.19 -4.15
CA PHE A 40 -4.13 -2.80 -5.33
C PHE A 40 -5.22 -3.84 -5.64
N TYR A 41 -4.84 -5.10 -5.74
CA TYR A 41 -5.76 -6.20 -5.98
C TYR A 41 -6.84 -6.26 -4.91
N LEU A 42 -6.46 -6.14 -3.63
CA LEU A 42 -7.44 -6.22 -2.55
C LEU A 42 -8.41 -5.03 -2.54
N SER A 43 -7.99 -3.83 -2.97
CA SER A 43 -8.92 -2.72 -3.20
C SER A 43 -9.91 -3.03 -4.33
N GLN A 44 -9.45 -3.61 -5.44
CA GLN A 44 -10.33 -4.02 -6.55
C GLN A 44 -11.32 -5.13 -6.14
N VAL A 45 -10.86 -6.08 -5.34
CA VAL A 45 -11.73 -7.14 -4.80
C VAL A 45 -12.75 -6.54 -3.83
N ALA A 46 -12.32 -5.68 -2.91
CA ALA A 46 -13.21 -5.06 -1.93
C ALA A 46 -14.36 -4.29 -2.60
N GLU A 47 -14.12 -3.63 -3.73
CA GLU A 47 -15.15 -2.94 -4.53
C GLU A 47 -16.18 -3.94 -5.12
N LYS A 48 -15.72 -5.10 -5.59
CA LYS A 48 -16.53 -6.04 -6.39
C LYS A 48 -17.26 -7.10 -5.58
N VAL A 49 -16.80 -7.43 -4.38
CA VAL A 49 -17.41 -8.49 -3.55
C VAL A 49 -18.84 -8.14 -3.16
N GLU A 50 -19.76 -9.10 -3.22
CA GLU A 50 -21.17 -8.88 -2.88
C GLU A 50 -21.45 -8.96 -1.37
N ALA A 51 -20.61 -9.70 -0.64
CA ALA A 51 -20.76 -9.95 0.80
C ALA A 51 -20.88 -8.62 1.59
N GLN A 52 -21.82 -8.57 2.54
CA GLN A 52 -22.07 -7.37 3.34
C GLN A 52 -20.99 -7.10 4.39
N LYS A 53 -20.13 -8.09 4.67
CA LYS A 53 -19.03 -7.95 5.62
C LYS A 53 -17.69 -8.29 4.98
N ILE A 54 -16.72 -7.40 5.14
CA ILE A 54 -15.34 -7.59 4.72
C ILE A 54 -14.49 -7.72 5.97
N VAL A 55 -13.83 -8.87 6.14
CA VAL A 55 -12.79 -9.06 7.16
C VAL A 55 -11.45 -8.78 6.50
N MET A 56 -10.89 -7.61 6.76
CA MET A 56 -9.61 -7.18 6.21
C MET A 56 -8.47 -7.67 7.11
N CYS A 57 -7.83 -8.76 6.72
CA CYS A 57 -6.60 -9.27 7.32
C CYS A 57 -5.40 -8.53 6.73
N GLY A 58 -5.17 -7.32 7.24
CA GLY A 58 -4.07 -6.45 6.86
C GLY A 58 -3.85 -5.38 7.92
N VAL A 59 -3.42 -4.19 7.51
CA VAL A 59 -3.22 -3.03 8.39
C VAL A 59 -4.34 -2.01 8.25
N ARG A 60 -4.43 -1.09 9.22
CA ARG A 60 -5.49 -0.08 9.35
C ARG A 60 -5.85 0.64 8.06
N PHE A 61 -4.88 1.22 7.34
CA PHE A 61 -5.18 1.96 6.11
C PHE A 61 -5.86 1.11 5.03
N MET A 62 -5.60 -0.21 4.99
CA MET A 62 -6.23 -1.11 4.04
C MET A 62 -7.71 -1.33 4.40
N GLY A 63 -7.99 -1.50 5.70
CA GLY A 63 -9.35 -1.57 6.23
C GLY A 63 -10.13 -0.27 5.97
N GLU A 64 -9.49 0.87 6.21
CA GLU A 64 -10.05 2.19 5.91
C GLU A 64 -10.32 2.35 4.41
N SER A 65 -9.39 1.95 3.55
CA SER A 65 -9.57 2.00 2.08
C SER A 65 -10.73 1.12 1.63
N ALA A 66 -10.84 -0.10 2.16
CA ALA A 66 -11.98 -0.97 1.89
C ALA A 66 -13.31 -0.35 2.37
N LYS A 67 -13.30 0.38 3.50
CA LYS A 67 -14.49 1.07 4.03
C LYS A 67 -14.86 2.30 3.22
N ILE A 68 -13.89 3.08 2.75
CA ILE A 68 -14.10 4.21 1.83
C ILE A 68 -14.76 3.74 0.53
N LEU A 69 -14.27 2.64 -0.04
CA LEU A 69 -14.83 2.04 -1.26
C LEU A 69 -16.20 1.39 -1.03
N ASN A 70 -16.54 1.04 0.22
CA ASN A 70 -17.76 0.34 0.58
C ASN A 70 -18.45 0.97 1.79
N PRO A 71 -18.98 2.20 1.67
CA PRO A 71 -19.52 2.97 2.80
C PRO A 71 -20.68 2.25 3.50
N ASN A 72 -21.44 1.43 2.78
CA ASN A 72 -22.60 0.70 3.33
C ASN A 72 -22.27 -0.70 3.86
N LYS A 73 -21.07 -1.24 3.59
CA LYS A 73 -20.65 -2.56 4.09
C LYS A 73 -19.99 -2.42 5.47
N THR A 74 -20.02 -3.51 6.23
CA THR A 74 -19.24 -3.60 7.48
C THR A 74 -17.82 -4.05 7.15
N VAL A 75 -16.82 -3.26 7.53
CA VAL A 75 -15.41 -3.67 7.40
C VAL A 75 -14.84 -3.91 8.79
N LEU A 76 -14.28 -5.10 9.00
CA LEU A 76 -13.71 -5.55 10.27
C LEU A 76 -12.21 -5.72 10.12
N LEU A 77 -11.45 -5.15 11.05
CA LEU A 77 -10.02 -5.36 11.20
C LEU A 77 -9.81 -6.31 12.39
N PRO A 78 -9.37 -7.57 12.19
CA PRO A 78 -9.23 -8.54 13.29
C PRO A 78 -8.26 -8.11 14.39
N ALA A 79 -7.23 -7.35 14.02
CA ALA A 79 -6.25 -6.80 14.94
C ALA A 79 -6.32 -5.26 14.87
N PRO A 80 -7.05 -4.58 15.77
CA PRO A 80 -7.28 -3.14 15.68
C PRO A 80 -6.00 -2.29 15.78
N ASN A 81 -4.92 -2.86 16.33
CA ASN A 81 -3.62 -2.23 16.46
C ASN A 81 -2.66 -2.57 15.31
N ALA A 82 -3.09 -3.37 14.31
CA ALA A 82 -2.28 -3.64 13.12
C ALA A 82 -2.23 -2.39 12.25
N ASP A 83 -1.05 -1.79 12.15
CA ASP A 83 -0.87 -0.50 11.49
C ASP A 83 0.44 -0.42 10.70
N CYS A 84 0.54 0.59 9.85
CA CYS A 84 1.72 0.90 9.05
C CYS A 84 2.34 2.21 9.55
N PRO A 85 3.53 2.18 10.18
CA PRO A 85 4.18 3.40 10.66
C PRO A 85 4.37 4.45 9.56
N MET A 86 4.71 4.00 8.35
CA MET A 86 4.90 4.87 7.18
C MET A 86 3.63 5.64 6.79
N ALA A 87 2.44 5.09 7.06
CA ALA A 87 1.17 5.74 6.72
C ALA A 87 0.92 7.04 7.50
N HIS A 88 1.69 7.27 8.56
CA HIS A 88 1.63 8.45 9.42
C HIS A 88 2.81 9.41 9.22
N MET A 89 3.68 9.15 8.24
CA MET A 89 4.92 9.93 8.02
C MET A 89 4.74 11.15 7.09
N ALA A 90 3.51 11.50 6.74
CA ALA A 90 3.19 12.75 6.04
C ALA A 90 2.13 13.50 6.85
N THR A 91 2.06 14.83 6.71
CA THR A 91 1.08 15.64 7.42
C THR A 91 0.25 16.51 6.48
N VAL A 92 -0.97 16.84 6.92
CA VAL A 92 -1.86 17.73 6.16
C VAL A 92 -1.24 19.12 6.04
N GLU A 93 -0.57 19.62 7.08
CA GLU A 93 0.10 20.92 7.07
C GLU A 93 1.20 20.99 6.00
N GLN A 94 1.95 19.90 5.78
CA GLN A 94 2.93 19.84 4.71
C GLN A 94 2.26 19.85 3.34
N ILE A 95 1.15 19.13 3.16
CA ILE A 95 0.37 19.15 1.91
C ILE A 95 -0.10 20.58 1.59
N GLU A 96 -0.76 21.24 2.55
CA GLU A 96 -1.26 22.61 2.37
C GLU A 96 -0.11 23.59 2.10
N LYS A 97 1.01 23.44 2.80
CA LYS A 97 2.21 24.25 2.54
C LYS A 97 2.72 24.05 1.11
N MET A 98 2.79 22.81 0.61
CA MET A 98 3.23 22.56 -0.77
C MET A 98 2.27 23.16 -1.80
N ARG A 99 0.96 23.09 -1.56
CA ARG A 99 -0.04 23.72 -2.45
C ARG A 99 0.10 25.24 -2.56
N THR A 100 0.65 25.90 -1.54
CA THR A 100 0.95 27.35 -1.61
C THR A 100 2.26 27.68 -2.34
N GLN A 101 3.12 26.69 -2.61
CA GLN A 101 4.41 26.88 -3.28
C GLN A 101 4.36 26.59 -4.79
N TYR A 102 3.36 25.82 -5.24
CA TYR A 102 3.26 25.33 -6.61
C TYR A 102 1.82 25.41 -7.12
N ASP A 103 1.57 26.29 -8.09
CA ASP A 103 0.23 26.54 -8.63
C ASP A 103 -0.37 25.33 -9.39
N ASP A 104 0.46 24.47 -9.96
CA ASP A 104 0.06 23.26 -10.72
C ASP A 104 0.41 21.96 -9.97
N LEU A 105 0.44 21.95 -8.63
CA LEU A 105 0.80 20.77 -7.87
C LEU A 105 -0.27 19.65 -7.96
N ALA A 106 0.18 18.42 -8.19
CA ALA A 106 -0.58 17.22 -7.84
C ALA A 106 0.02 16.51 -6.62
N VAL A 107 -0.80 16.32 -5.59
CA VAL A 107 -0.48 15.51 -4.41
C VAL A 107 -0.84 14.06 -4.73
N VAL A 108 0.20 13.25 -4.94
CA VAL A 108 0.10 11.83 -5.24
C VAL A 108 0.32 11.05 -3.95
N CYS A 109 -0.75 10.40 -3.48
CA CYS A 109 -0.77 9.73 -2.20
C CYS A 109 -0.71 8.21 -2.37
N TYR A 110 0.37 7.59 -1.92
CA TYR A 110 0.44 6.13 -1.84
C TYR A 110 -0.63 5.62 -0.86
N VAL A 111 -1.32 4.52 -1.21
CA VAL A 111 -2.41 3.95 -0.40
C VAL A 111 -2.01 3.66 1.04
N ASN A 112 -0.71 3.44 1.29
CA ASN A 112 -0.09 3.36 2.61
C ASN A 112 -0.04 4.75 3.27
N SER A 113 -1.21 5.34 3.50
CA SER A 113 -1.45 6.64 4.13
C SER A 113 -2.76 6.60 4.92
N THR A 114 -2.96 7.48 5.89
CA THR A 114 -4.25 7.58 6.60
C THR A 114 -5.41 7.98 5.68
N ALA A 115 -6.65 7.69 6.08
CA ALA A 115 -7.84 8.21 5.39
C ALA A 115 -7.88 9.75 5.34
N GLU A 116 -7.35 10.43 6.35
CA GLU A 116 -7.25 11.89 6.40
C GLU A 116 -6.32 12.42 5.30
N LEU A 117 -5.11 11.89 5.17
CA LEU A 117 -4.17 12.28 4.10
C LEU A 117 -4.76 12.03 2.71
N LYS A 118 -5.50 10.93 2.52
CA LYS A 118 -6.19 10.65 1.26
C LYS A 118 -7.22 11.73 0.89
N MET A 119 -7.83 12.38 1.87
CA MET A 119 -8.80 13.46 1.65
C MET A 119 -8.16 14.73 1.07
N HIS A 120 -6.87 14.95 1.36
CA HIS A 120 -6.09 16.08 0.86
C HIS A 120 -5.27 15.74 -0.41
N ALA A 121 -5.35 14.51 -0.89
CA ALA A 121 -4.64 14.05 -2.08
C ALA A 121 -5.47 14.26 -3.35
N ASP A 122 -4.80 14.55 -4.47
CA ASP A 122 -5.45 14.66 -5.78
C ASP A 122 -5.68 13.27 -6.39
N VAL A 123 -4.79 12.32 -6.10
CA VAL A 123 -4.93 10.93 -6.54
C VAL A 123 -4.25 9.95 -5.57
N CYS A 124 -4.85 8.78 -5.39
CA CYS A 124 -4.24 7.67 -4.69
C CYS A 124 -3.54 6.70 -5.67
N VAL A 125 -2.36 6.20 -5.30
CA VAL A 125 -1.59 5.23 -6.09
C VAL A 125 -1.18 4.03 -5.25
N THR A 126 -0.75 2.96 -5.91
CA THR A 126 -0.08 1.79 -5.32
C THR A 126 1.27 1.59 -6.00
N SER A 127 2.16 0.80 -5.43
CA SER A 127 3.43 0.43 -6.09
C SER A 127 3.21 -0.18 -7.48
N ALA A 128 2.09 -0.87 -7.70
CA ALA A 128 1.75 -1.51 -8.97
C ALA A 128 1.26 -0.55 -10.08
N ASN A 129 0.75 0.64 -9.74
CA ASN A 129 0.12 1.54 -10.73
C ASN A 129 0.61 3.00 -10.67
N ALA A 130 1.51 3.34 -9.74
CA ALA A 130 1.99 4.71 -9.56
C ALA A 130 2.57 5.30 -10.85
N LEU A 131 3.45 4.58 -11.54
CA LEU A 131 4.04 5.03 -12.82
C LEU A 131 2.97 5.41 -13.85
N LYS A 132 1.98 4.53 -14.06
CA LYS A 132 0.90 4.74 -15.02
C LYS A 132 0.07 5.97 -14.68
N ILE A 133 -0.31 6.11 -13.41
CA ILE A 133 -1.16 7.20 -12.94
C ILE A 133 -0.41 8.53 -13.00
N VAL A 134 0.80 8.59 -12.44
CA VAL A 134 1.58 9.83 -12.37
C VAL A 134 1.91 10.34 -13.76
N LYS A 135 2.27 9.46 -14.70
CA LYS A 135 2.53 9.83 -16.10
C LYS A 135 1.30 10.44 -16.78
N ALA A 136 0.09 10.01 -16.42
CA ALA A 136 -1.15 10.51 -17.01
C ALA A 136 -1.64 11.82 -16.39
N LEU A 137 -1.09 12.26 -15.25
CA LEU A 137 -1.47 13.53 -14.63
C LEU A 137 -1.07 14.71 -15.54
N PRO A 138 -1.90 15.74 -15.68
CA PRO A 138 -1.56 16.93 -16.46
C PRO A 138 -0.51 17.82 -15.76
N ASN A 139 -0.36 17.68 -14.44
CA ASN A 139 0.51 18.46 -13.59
C ASN A 139 2.00 18.20 -13.87
N HIS A 140 2.82 19.26 -13.86
CA HIS A 140 4.28 19.11 -13.94
C HIS A 140 4.88 18.85 -12.56
N ASN A 141 4.40 19.56 -11.53
CA ASN A 141 4.84 19.39 -10.15
C ASN A 141 4.07 18.27 -9.45
N ILE A 142 4.80 17.28 -8.93
CA ILE A 142 4.25 16.11 -8.24
C ILE A 142 4.78 16.06 -6.81
N PHE A 143 3.91 16.23 -5.81
CA PHE A 143 4.27 15.94 -4.42
C PHE A 143 3.90 14.50 -4.08
N PHE A 144 4.90 13.64 -3.94
CA PHE A 144 4.70 12.21 -3.69
C PHE A 144 4.81 11.91 -2.19
N ILE A 145 3.74 11.35 -1.62
CA ILE A 145 3.64 11.03 -0.19
C ILE A 145 3.21 9.57 0.04
N PRO A 146 3.57 8.95 1.18
CA PRO A 146 4.59 9.38 2.12
C PRO A 146 5.96 8.76 1.81
N ASP A 147 6.03 7.73 0.94
CA ASP A 147 7.24 6.94 0.68
C ASP A 147 8.17 7.61 -0.34
N GLU A 148 9.34 8.06 0.12
CA GLU A 148 10.33 8.70 -0.71
C GLU A 148 10.97 7.75 -1.73
N ASN A 149 11.15 6.47 -1.40
CA ASN A 149 11.83 5.50 -2.25
C ASN A 149 10.95 5.14 -3.45
N LEU A 150 9.66 4.90 -3.20
CA LEU A 150 8.69 4.70 -4.27
C LEU A 150 8.57 5.96 -5.13
N GLY A 151 8.53 7.14 -4.50
CA GLY A 151 8.53 8.41 -5.21
C GLY A 151 9.73 8.55 -6.15
N ARG A 152 10.95 8.29 -5.65
CA ARG A 152 12.20 8.35 -6.43
C ARG A 152 12.23 7.29 -7.54
N PHE A 153 11.75 6.08 -7.27
CA PHE A 153 11.63 5.02 -8.26
C PHE A 153 10.73 5.44 -9.43
N VAL A 154 9.59 6.07 -9.14
CA VAL A 154 8.68 6.59 -10.17
C VAL A 154 9.31 7.78 -10.90
N ALA A 155 9.96 8.70 -10.18
CA ALA A 155 10.61 9.88 -10.76
C ALA A 155 11.71 9.52 -11.77
N ALA A 156 12.52 8.50 -11.48
CA ALA A 156 13.56 8.02 -12.38
C ALA A 156 13.01 7.53 -13.75
N GLN A 157 11.74 7.17 -13.81
CA GLN A 157 11.06 6.69 -15.03
C GLN A 157 10.25 7.78 -15.75
N ILE A 158 10.12 8.97 -15.15
CA ILE A 158 9.36 10.10 -15.70
C ILE A 158 10.18 11.39 -15.55
N PRO A 159 11.32 11.52 -16.27
CA PRO A 159 12.23 12.66 -16.11
C PRO A 159 11.62 14.00 -16.54
N GLU A 160 10.49 14.01 -17.24
CA GLU A 160 9.78 15.21 -17.67
C GLU A 160 8.94 15.88 -16.56
N LYS A 161 8.75 15.24 -15.42
CA LYS A 161 8.01 15.79 -14.27
C LYS A 161 8.94 16.20 -13.14
N HIS A 162 8.58 17.25 -12.43
CA HIS A 162 9.31 17.69 -11.25
C HIS A 162 8.70 17.05 -10.00
N PHE A 163 9.48 16.18 -9.34
CA PHE A 163 9.06 15.49 -8.13
C PHE A 163 9.54 16.19 -6.87
N ILE A 164 8.62 16.39 -5.94
CA ILE A 164 8.86 16.79 -4.56
C ILE A 164 8.57 15.57 -3.70
N PHE A 165 9.47 15.24 -2.78
CA PHE A 165 9.36 14.02 -1.95
C PHE A 165 9.08 14.39 -0.50
N ASN A 166 8.17 13.63 0.12
CA ASN A 166 8.14 13.47 1.57
C ASN A 166 9.36 12.67 2.04
N ASP A 167 9.74 12.75 3.31
CA ASP A 167 10.87 12.03 3.92
C ASP A 167 10.47 10.71 4.61
N GLY A 168 9.23 10.27 4.42
CA GLY A 168 8.72 9.01 4.92
C GLY A 168 9.26 7.80 4.15
N PHE A 169 9.33 6.66 4.82
CA PHE A 169 9.85 5.41 4.26
C PHE A 169 9.32 4.20 5.02
N CYS A 170 9.35 3.03 4.40
CA CYS A 170 9.00 1.77 5.04
C CYS A 170 10.20 1.22 5.84
N PRO A 171 10.16 1.12 7.18
CA PRO A 171 11.30 0.65 7.97
C PRO A 171 11.73 -0.78 7.62
N THR A 172 10.77 -1.63 7.26
CA THR A 172 11.02 -3.01 6.84
C THR A 172 11.86 -3.07 5.57
N HIS A 173 11.54 -2.25 4.57
CA HIS A 173 12.28 -2.22 3.31
C HIS A 173 13.59 -1.42 3.42
N ALA A 174 13.64 -0.39 4.27
CA ALA A 174 14.85 0.39 4.54
C ALA A 174 15.95 -0.43 5.23
N PHE A 175 15.56 -1.47 5.99
CA PHE A 175 16.52 -2.37 6.66
C PHE A 175 17.40 -3.14 5.66
N LEU A 176 16.88 -3.48 4.48
CA LEU A 176 17.64 -4.20 3.45
C LEU A 176 18.74 -3.28 2.88
N THR A 177 19.96 -3.80 2.76
CA THR A 177 21.11 -3.09 2.18
C THR A 177 21.57 -3.73 0.87
N ALA A 178 22.33 -2.98 0.06
CA ALA A 178 22.98 -3.52 -1.13
C ALA A 178 23.95 -4.67 -0.80
N LYS A 179 24.55 -4.67 0.40
CA LYS A 179 25.44 -5.75 0.86
C LYS A 179 24.67 -7.05 1.10
N ASP A 180 23.45 -6.97 1.63
CA ASP A 180 22.59 -8.15 1.83
C ASP A 180 22.22 -8.78 0.49
N VAL A 181 21.89 -7.95 -0.51
CA VAL A 181 21.61 -8.42 -1.87
C VAL A 181 22.84 -9.07 -2.49
N GLN A 182 24.02 -8.46 -2.34
CA GLN A 182 25.26 -9.02 -2.85
C GLN A 182 25.59 -10.38 -2.22
N ALA A 183 25.47 -10.49 -0.90
CA ALA A 183 25.66 -11.75 -0.18
C ALA A 183 24.67 -12.83 -0.64
N ALA A 184 23.41 -12.45 -0.90
CA ALA A 184 22.40 -13.37 -1.43
C ALA A 184 22.73 -13.84 -2.86
N LYS A 185 23.21 -12.95 -3.73
CA LYS A 185 23.66 -13.28 -5.10
C LYS A 185 24.84 -14.24 -5.08
N GLU A 186 25.82 -14.04 -4.20
CA GLU A 186 26.97 -14.94 -4.05
C GLU A 186 26.54 -16.35 -3.59
N LYS A 187 25.59 -16.42 -2.66
CA LYS A 187 25.05 -17.70 -2.16
C LYS A 187 24.14 -18.39 -3.18
N HIS A 188 23.48 -17.64 -4.04
CA HIS A 188 22.50 -18.11 -5.01
C HIS A 188 22.76 -17.52 -6.41
N PRO A 189 23.85 -17.91 -7.09
CA PRO A 189 24.35 -17.22 -8.29
C PRO A 189 23.42 -17.29 -9.50
N HIS A 190 22.49 -18.23 -9.53
CA HIS A 190 21.51 -18.39 -10.62
C HIS A 190 20.10 -17.91 -10.25
N ALA A 191 19.88 -17.48 -9.01
CA ALA A 191 18.57 -17.01 -8.58
C ALA A 191 18.34 -15.58 -9.09
N PRO A 192 17.19 -15.29 -9.72
CA PRO A 192 16.81 -13.91 -9.98
C PRO A 192 16.56 -13.17 -8.65
N VAL A 193 16.85 -11.87 -8.65
CA VAL A 193 16.58 -11.00 -7.50
C VAL A 193 15.36 -10.14 -7.80
N LEU A 194 14.37 -10.19 -6.92
CA LEU A 194 13.19 -9.32 -6.94
C LEU A 194 13.26 -8.42 -5.71
N VAL A 195 13.12 -7.11 -5.92
CA VAL A 195 13.14 -6.10 -4.87
C VAL A 195 11.88 -5.25 -4.96
N HIS A 196 11.34 -4.86 -3.80
CA HIS A 196 10.19 -3.97 -3.74
C HIS A 196 10.65 -2.52 -3.97
N PRO A 197 9.88 -1.67 -4.68
CA PRO A 197 10.27 -0.28 -4.94
C PRO A 197 10.26 0.64 -3.69
N GLU A 198 9.86 0.11 -2.53
CA GLU A 198 10.02 0.79 -1.23
C GLU A 198 11.44 0.62 -0.65
N CYS A 199 12.26 -0.28 -1.23
CA CYS A 199 13.67 -0.41 -0.90
C CYS A 199 14.44 0.83 -1.36
N ARG A 200 15.53 1.13 -0.64
CA ARG A 200 16.39 2.27 -0.97
C ARG A 200 16.97 2.17 -2.40
N PRO A 201 17.26 3.29 -3.08
CA PRO A 201 17.76 3.28 -4.45
C PRO A 201 19.00 2.39 -4.67
N GLU A 202 19.91 2.30 -3.69
CA GLU A 202 21.08 1.43 -3.79
C GLU A 202 20.76 -0.07 -3.80
N VAL A 203 19.54 -0.46 -3.41
CA VAL A 203 19.03 -1.84 -3.45
C VAL A 203 18.26 -2.11 -4.75
N THR A 204 17.65 -1.08 -5.34
CA THR A 204 16.82 -1.20 -6.55
C THR A 204 17.57 -0.94 -7.85
N ALA A 205 18.81 -0.46 -7.77
CA ALA A 205 19.72 -0.19 -8.90
C ALA A 205 20.30 -1.45 -9.57
#